data_AF-A0A9N8KPY4-F1
#
_entry.id   AF-A0A9N8KPY4-F1
#
_cell.length_a   1.000
_cell.length_b   1.000
_cell.length_c   1.000
_cell.angle_alpha   90.00
_cell.angle_beta   90.00
_cell.angle_gamma   90.00
#
_symmetry.space_group_name_H-M   'P 1'
#
loop_
_entity.id
_entity.type
_entity.pdbx_description
1 polymer ?
#
loop_
_entity_poly.entity_id
_entity_poly.type
_entity_poly.pdbx_seq_one_letter_code
_entity_poly.pdbx_strand_id
1 'polypeptide(L)'
;MSSKPIKCHKCRNILFQDSCIIDSSLTCNPEQCESYNIKRFMYISEDKVPEWIKQKIEEEQWTKGKIHCEKCNNRIGSFDYISGRKCECGTSVVPPIHLVTSQIDRPILLSNFNNVK
;
A
#
# COMPACT_ATOMS: atom_id res chain seq x y z
N MET A 1 -12.41 -15.96 6.11
CA MET A 1 -11.80 -14.67 6.49
C MET A 1 -12.28 -13.63 5.48
N SER A 2 -13.12 -12.68 5.88
CA SER A 2 -13.61 -11.65 4.96
C SER A 2 -12.53 -10.61 4.74
N SER A 3 -11.86 -10.67 3.58
CA SER A 3 -11.01 -9.57 3.12
C SER A 3 -11.86 -8.32 2.89
N LYS A 4 -11.31 -7.16 3.23
CA LYS A 4 -12.05 -5.90 3.22
C LYS A 4 -11.58 -4.98 2.08
N PRO A 5 -12.50 -4.29 1.41
CA PRO A 5 -12.15 -3.51 0.22
C PRO A 5 -11.43 -2.21 0.61
N ILE A 6 -10.28 -1.98 -0.03
CA ILE A 6 -9.57 -0.71 -0.05
C ILE A 6 -10.14 0.12 -1.18
N LYS A 7 -10.53 1.36 -0.88
CA LYS A 7 -11.18 2.25 -1.84
C LYS A 7 -10.34 3.49 -2.11
N CYS A 8 -10.56 4.13 -3.25
CA CYS A 8 -9.98 5.46 -3.50
C CYS A 8 -10.67 6.49 -2.61
N HIS A 9 -9.90 7.33 -1.91
CA HIS A 9 -10.44 8.38 -1.04
C HIS A 9 -11.34 9.38 -1.81
N LYS A 10 -10.97 9.71 -3.05
CA LYS A 10 -11.68 10.71 -3.87
C LYS A 10 -13.02 10.22 -4.43
N CYS A 11 -13.05 9.03 -5.04
CA CYS A 11 -14.23 8.55 -5.77
C CYS A 11 -14.88 7.30 -5.18
N ARG A 12 -14.34 6.79 -4.06
CA ARG A 12 -14.77 5.56 -3.37
C ARG A 12 -14.79 4.30 -4.22
N ASN A 13 -14.15 4.33 -5.41
CA ASN A 13 -13.96 3.15 -6.25
C ASN A 13 -13.17 2.10 -5.49
N ILE A 14 -13.58 0.83 -5.56
CA ILE A 14 -12.82 -0.28 -4.98
C ILE A 14 -11.55 -0.45 -5.81
N LEU A 15 -10.41 -0.41 -5.15
CA LEU A 15 -9.10 -0.55 -5.79
C LEU A 15 -8.64 -2.02 -5.71
N PHE A 16 -8.72 -2.63 -4.52
CA PHE A 16 -8.34 -4.01 -4.25
C PHE A 16 -8.73 -4.39 -2.82
N GLN A 17 -8.40 -5.60 -2.38
CA GLN A 17 -8.69 -6.11 -1.03
C GLN A 17 -7.50 -5.90 -0.08
N ASP A 18 -7.77 -5.71 1.20
CA ASP A 18 -6.75 -5.53 2.24
C ASP A 18 -5.70 -6.66 2.31
N SER A 19 -6.05 -7.86 1.86
CA SER A 19 -5.14 -9.00 1.71
C SER A 19 -3.89 -8.74 0.85
N CYS A 20 -3.93 -7.74 -0.03
CA CYS A 20 -2.81 -7.33 -0.88
C CYS A 20 -1.71 -6.59 -0.11
N ILE A 21 -2.02 -6.05 1.06
CA ILE A 21 -1.09 -5.22 1.81
C ILE A 21 -0.17 -6.08 2.67
N ILE A 22 1.10 -5.68 2.70
CA ILE A 22 2.09 -6.22 3.62
C ILE A 22 1.88 -5.62 5.00
N ASP A 23 1.81 -6.48 6.01
CA ASP A 23 2.01 -6.03 7.39
C ASP A 23 3.50 -5.72 7.58
N SER A 24 3.82 -4.44 7.73
CA SER A 24 5.19 -3.94 7.87
C SER A 24 5.95 -4.61 9.01
N SER A 25 5.24 -5.07 10.05
CA SER A 25 5.84 -5.80 11.17
C SER A 25 6.48 -7.13 10.77
N LEU A 26 6.10 -7.70 9.62
CA LEU A 26 6.65 -8.94 9.08
C LEU A 26 7.96 -8.76 8.31
N THR A 27 8.24 -7.53 7.86
CA THR A 27 9.43 -7.22 7.04
C THR A 27 10.51 -6.51 7.84
N CYS A 28 10.15 -5.73 8.85
CA CYS A 28 11.08 -5.04 9.73
C CYS A 28 10.34 -4.59 10.99
N ASN A 29 11.04 -4.44 12.11
CA ASN A 29 10.45 -3.83 13.30
C ASN A 29 10.11 -2.35 13.01
N PRO A 30 8.82 -1.96 12.91
CA PRO A 30 8.43 -0.59 12.56
C PRO A 30 8.82 0.43 13.63
N GLU A 31 9.07 -0.02 14.87
CA GLU A 31 9.53 0.83 15.97
C GLU A 31 11.02 1.19 15.85
N GLN A 32 11.77 0.50 14.98
CA GLN A 32 13.22 0.64 14.85
C GLN A 32 13.69 0.95 13.41
N CYS A 33 12.80 0.98 12.40
CA CYS A 33 13.15 1.42 11.04
C CYS A 33 12.11 2.43 10.52
N GLU A 34 12.54 3.67 10.30
CA GLU A 34 11.71 4.75 9.75
C GLU A 34 11.43 4.58 8.24
N SER A 35 12.18 3.71 7.57
CA SER A 35 12.05 3.46 6.14
C SER A 35 10.67 2.92 5.73
N TYR A 36 9.96 2.27 6.65
CA TYR A 36 8.55 1.88 6.47
C TYR A 36 7.67 2.91 7.17
N ASN A 37 7.47 4.08 6.56
CA ASN A 37 6.59 5.10 7.09
C ASN A 37 5.11 4.66 6.94
N ILE A 38 4.68 3.74 7.80
CA ILE A 38 3.37 3.08 7.77
C ILE A 38 2.21 4.03 8.06
N LYS A 39 2.52 5.19 8.66
CA LYS A 39 1.55 6.28 8.87
C LYS A 39 1.20 6.96 7.54
N ARG A 40 2.19 7.13 6.66
CA ARG A 40 2.03 7.84 5.38
C ARG A 40 1.82 6.92 4.19
N PHE A 41 2.41 5.73 4.24
CA PHE A 41 2.44 4.79 3.13
C PHE A 41 1.94 3.41 3.54
N MET A 42 1.42 2.69 2.55
CA MET A 42 1.01 1.31 2.65
C MET A 42 1.71 0.53 1.55
N TYR A 43 2.35 -0.58 1.88
CA TYR A 43 3.15 -1.33 0.93
C TYR A 43 2.39 -2.55 0.43
N ILE A 44 2.53 -2.85 -0.85
CA ILE A 44 1.92 -4.03 -1.48
C ILE A 44 3.00 -5.07 -1.73
N SER A 45 2.67 -6.34 -1.46
CA SER A 45 3.55 -7.48 -1.77
C SER A 45 3.52 -7.74 -3.27
N GLU A 46 4.69 -8.00 -3.85
CA GLU A 46 4.84 -8.32 -5.28
C GLU A 46 4.00 -9.55 -5.68
N ASP A 47 3.82 -10.50 -4.76
CA ASP A 47 3.02 -11.72 -4.99
C ASP A 47 1.50 -11.46 -4.95
N LYS A 48 1.09 -10.32 -4.39
CA LYS A 48 -0.33 -9.98 -4.17
C LYS A 48 -0.75 -8.69 -4.86
N VAL A 49 0.02 -8.22 -5.83
CA VAL A 49 -0.29 -7.01 -6.60
C VAL A 49 -1.58 -7.22 -7.40
N PRO A 50 -2.56 -6.30 -7.31
CA PRO A 50 -3.74 -6.32 -8.17
C PRO A 50 -3.35 -6.22 -9.65
N GLU A 51 -4.04 -6.96 -10.51
CA GLU A 51 -3.71 -7.06 -11.95
C GLU A 51 -3.60 -5.69 -12.64
N TRP A 52 -4.52 -4.77 -12.35
CA TRP A 52 -4.51 -3.44 -12.95
C TRP A 52 -3.27 -2.59 -12.56
N ILE A 53 -2.72 -2.79 -11.35
CA ILE A 53 -1.47 -2.15 -10.93
C ILE A 53 -0.30 -2.82 -11.64
N LYS A 54 -0.32 -4.14 -11.76
CA LYS A 54 0.71 -4.91 -12.46
C LYS A 54 0.82 -4.49 -13.92
N GLN A 55 -0.30 -4.38 -14.62
CA GLN A 55 -0.35 -3.88 -16.00
C GLN A 55 0.26 -2.48 -16.11
N LYS A 56 -0.03 -1.57 -15.16
CA LYS A 56 0.58 -0.23 -15.13
C LYS A 56 2.09 -0.25 -14.92
N ILE A 57 2.60 -1.19 -14.13
CA ILE A 57 4.05 -1.37 -13.93
C ILE A 57 4.71 -1.89 -15.21
N GLU A 58 4.04 -2.81 -15.89
CA GLU A 58 4.52 -3.43 -17.13
C GLU A 58 4.54 -2.42 -18.29
N GLU A 59 3.52 -1.56 -18.39
CA GLU A 59 3.46 -0.41 -19.32
C GLU A 59 4.66 0.55 -19.13
N GLU A 60 5.10 0.75 -17.88
CA GLU A 60 6.25 1.59 -17.52
C GLU A 60 7.57 0.77 -17.43
N GLN A 61 7.57 -0.44 -17.99
CA GLN A 61 8.74 -1.32 -18.11
C GLN A 61 9.47 -1.59 -16.79
N TRP A 62 8.74 -1.75 -15.68
CA TRP A 62 9.31 -2.05 -14.37
C TRP A 62 10.35 -1.02 -13.91
N THR A 63 10.12 0.26 -14.25
CA THR A 63 11.02 1.35 -13.86
C THR A 63 10.52 2.05 -12.59
N LYS A 64 10.10 3.31 -12.70
CA LYS A 64 9.49 4.09 -11.63
C LYS A 64 8.29 4.83 -12.17
N GLY A 65 7.20 4.84 -11.41
CA GLY A 65 5.94 5.40 -11.90
C GLY A 65 4.98 5.78 -10.80
N LYS A 66 3.90 6.45 -11.20
CA LYS A 66 2.82 6.88 -10.32
C LYS A 66 1.59 6.02 -10.55
N ILE A 67 0.93 5.62 -9.48
CA ILE A 67 -0.30 4.84 -9.53
C ILE A 67 -1.48 5.80 -9.40
N HIS A 68 -2.36 5.80 -10.40
CA HIS A 68 -3.56 6.60 -10.43
C HIS A 68 -4.80 5.70 -10.35
N CYS A 69 -5.85 6.18 -9.71
CA CYS A 69 -7.13 5.49 -9.68
C CYS A 69 -7.75 5.47 -11.07
N GLU A 70 -8.08 4.28 -11.59
CA GLU A 70 -8.64 4.09 -12.94
C GLU A 70 -9.94 4.87 -13.18
N LYS A 71 -10.72 5.12 -12.12
CA LYS A 71 -12.01 5.82 -12.23
C LYS A 71 -11.91 7.35 -12.25
N CYS A 72 -11.00 7.93 -11.47
CA CYS A 72 -10.97 9.39 -11.25
C CYS A 72 -9.60 10.03 -11.51
N ASN A 73 -8.64 9.24 -11.97
CA ASN A 73 -7.26 9.60 -12.22
C ASN A 73 -6.54 10.26 -11.03
N ASN A 74 -7.08 10.13 -9.81
CA ASN A 74 -6.43 10.64 -8.61
C ASN A 74 -5.18 9.82 -8.31
N ARG A 75 -4.06 10.47 -8.01
CA ARG A 75 -2.84 9.77 -7.61
C ARG A 75 -3.05 9.10 -6.26
N ILE A 76 -2.93 7.78 -6.22
CA ILE A 76 -3.08 6.99 -4.99
C ILE A 76 -1.75 6.45 -4.47
N GLY A 77 -0.70 6.43 -5.29
CA GLY A 77 0.59 5.84 -4.90
C GLY A 77 1.68 6.00 -5.95
N SER A 78 2.73 5.20 -5.80
CA SER A 78 3.86 5.10 -6.73
C SER A 78 4.56 3.75 -6.59
N PHE A 79 5.32 3.39 -7.62
CA PHE A 79 6.25 2.27 -7.58
C PHE A 79 7.65 2.72 -8.00
N ASP A 80 8.67 2.10 -7.45
CA ASP A 80 10.07 2.34 -7.81
C ASP A 80 10.88 1.05 -7.71
N TYR A 81 11.15 0.45 -8.87
CA TYR A 81 11.95 -0.78 -9.02
C TYR A 81 13.42 -0.49 -9.34
N ILE A 82 13.77 0.75 -9.69
CA ILE A 82 15.15 1.13 -10.06
C ILE A 82 15.95 1.46 -8.81
N SER A 83 15.39 2.29 -7.92
CA SER A 83 16.15 2.85 -6.81
C SER A 83 16.42 1.84 -5.70
N GLY A 84 15.63 0.75 -5.62
CA GLY A 84 15.83 -0.35 -4.68
C GLY A 84 16.22 0.11 -3.27
N ARG A 85 15.32 0.81 -2.57
CA ARG A 85 15.65 1.37 -1.25
C ARG A 85 15.81 0.25 -0.22
N LYS A 86 17.02 0.07 0.29
CA LYS A 86 17.26 -0.76 1.49
C LYS A 86 16.68 -0.03 2.72
N CYS A 87 16.05 -0.76 3.63
CA CYS A 87 15.67 -0.21 4.94
C CYS A 87 16.94 0.27 5.64
N GLU A 88 16.84 1.34 6.42
CA GLU A 88 17.94 1.88 7.22
C GLU A 88 18.46 0.86 8.26
N CYS A 89 17.65 -0.12 8.64
CA CYS A 89 18.10 -1.24 9.48
C CYS A 89 19.03 -2.23 8.76
N GLY A 90 19.18 -2.13 7.43
CA GLY A 90 20.01 -3.00 6.61
C GLY A 90 19.52 -4.44 6.45
N THR A 91 18.41 -4.81 7.12
CA THR A 91 17.93 -6.20 7.17
C THR A 91 17.04 -6.58 5.98
N SER A 92 16.41 -5.62 5.32
CA SER A 92 15.43 -5.88 4.25
C SER A 92 15.34 -4.74 3.25
N VAL A 93 14.79 -5.03 2.07
CA VAL A 93 14.51 -4.03 1.03
C VAL A 93 13.08 -3.54 1.20
N VAL A 94 12.89 -2.23 1.10
CA VAL A 94 11.57 -1.61 1.12
C VAL A 94 10.81 -2.04 -0.14
N PRO A 95 9.56 -2.54 -0.02
CA PRO A 95 8.78 -2.96 -1.18
C PRO A 95 8.67 -1.84 -2.21
N PRO A 96 8.82 -2.15 -3.50
CA PRO A 96 8.86 -1.14 -4.55
C PRO A 96 7.53 -0.42 -4.70
N ILE A 97 6.41 -1.10 -4.40
CA ILE A 97 5.05 -0.59 -4.57
C ILE A 97 4.52 -0.04 -3.25
N HIS A 98 4.13 1.23 -3.25
CA HIS A 98 3.52 1.89 -2.10
C HIS A 98 2.36 2.79 -2.48
N LEU A 99 1.37 2.86 -1.59
CA LEU A 99 0.19 3.71 -1.68
C LEU A 99 0.19 4.74 -0.57
N VAL A 100 -0.35 5.92 -0.84
CA VAL A 100 -0.45 7.01 0.13
C VAL A 100 -1.71 6.79 0.96
N THR A 101 -1.55 6.68 2.28
CA THR A 101 -2.66 6.43 3.23
C THR A 101 -3.75 7.49 3.14
N SER A 102 -3.40 8.76 2.88
CA SER A 102 -4.38 9.84 2.71
C SER A 102 -5.15 9.83 1.39
N GLN A 103 -4.77 8.97 0.45
CA GLN A 103 -5.40 8.87 -0.89
C GLN A 103 -6.25 7.60 -1.04
N ILE A 104 -6.27 6.75 -0.01
CA ILE A 104 -7.03 5.52 0.04
C ILE A 104 -7.87 5.47 1.32
N ASP A 105 -9.06 4.90 1.23
CA ASP A 105 -9.90 4.60 2.37
C ASP A 105 -9.74 3.15 2.78
N ARG A 106 -9.55 2.95 4.08
CA ARG A 106 -9.62 1.64 4.70
C ARG A 106 -10.94 1.50 5.43
N PRO A 107 -11.55 0.31 5.43
CA PRO A 107 -12.68 0.04 6.29
C PRO A 107 -12.20 0.12 7.73
N ILE A 108 -12.82 1.02 8.52
CA ILE A 108 -12.55 1.16 9.93
C ILE A 108 -12.82 -0.20 10.60
N LEU A 109 -11.80 -0.74 11.27
CA LEU A 109 -12.01 -1.85 12.19
C LEU A 109 -12.75 -1.29 13.40
N LEU A 110 -14.07 -1.46 13.46
CA LEU A 110 -14.83 -1.26 14.70
C LEU A 110 -14.52 -2.44 15.63
N SER A 111 -13.30 -2.50 16.17
CA SER A 111 -13.00 -3.36 17.30
C SER A 111 -13.35 -2.60 18.58
N ASN A 112 -14.58 -2.82 19.05
CA ASN A 112 -15.10 -2.58 20.40
C ASN A 112 -15.29 -1.12 20.86
N PHE A 113 -16.45 -0.53 20.57
CA PHE A 113 -17.07 0.53 21.40
C PHE A 113 -17.97 -0.06 22.51
N ASN A 114 -17.54 -1.16 23.14
CA ASN A 114 -18.25 -1.75 24.28
C ASN A 114 -17.43 -1.55 25.56
N ASN A 115 -17.40 -0.33 26.09
CA ASN A 115 -17.38 -0.03 27.52
C ASN A 115 -17.38 1.48 27.75
N VAL A 116 -18.55 2.10 27.59
CA VAL A 116 -18.90 3.28 28.39
C VAL A 116 -20.18 2.87 29.12
N LYS A 117 -19.99 2.39 30.36
CA LYS A 117 -21.01 2.41 31.40
C LYS A 117 -20.64 3.51 32.38
#